data_AF-A0A939FGP9-F1
#
_entry.id   AF-A0A939FGP9-F1
#
_cell.length_a   1.000
_cell.length_b   1.000
_cell.length_c   1.000
_cell.angle_alpha   90.00
_cell.angle_beta   90.00
_cell.angle_gamma   90.00
#
_symmetry.space_group_name_H-M   'P 1'
#
loop_
_entity.id
_entity.type
_entity.pdbx_description
1 polymer ?
#
loop_
_entity_poly.entity_id
_entity_poly.type
_entity_poly.pdbx_seq_one_letter_code
_entity_poly.pdbx_strand_id
1 'polypeptide(L)'
;DSYTTLKETRDRVLATSVAARWRFSWTDDAQPMPDWETSYGRTRQHLLQAFAETYSLSLQQTMYRMGEQIIDHREEMDEVRFSLPNSHHFQVDLEPFGLENDSADGVVYFAADRPYGL
;
A
#
# COMPACT_ATOMS: atom_id res chain seq x y z
N ASP A 1 15.24 -19.37 4.94
CA ASP A 1 16.37 -20.27 4.57
C ASP A 1 17.67 -19.73 5.19
N SER A 2 18.85 -20.18 4.75
CA SER A 2 20.15 -19.74 5.30
C SER A 2 20.49 -18.26 5.06
N TYR A 3 19.76 -17.56 4.17
CA TYR A 3 19.94 -16.15 3.86
C TYR A 3 18.98 -15.23 4.63
N THR A 4 18.09 -15.78 5.47
CA THR A 4 17.07 -15.00 6.18
C THR A 4 17.60 -14.45 7.50
N THR A 5 17.75 -13.13 7.60
CA THR A 5 18.10 -12.42 8.85
C THR A 5 16.97 -11.54 9.38
N LEU A 6 15.96 -11.26 8.55
CA LEU A 6 14.81 -10.43 8.91
C LEU A 6 13.98 -11.12 10.00
N LYS A 7 13.79 -10.41 11.12
CA LYS A 7 12.93 -10.89 12.21
C LYS A 7 11.46 -10.79 11.80
N GLU A 8 10.66 -11.75 12.24
CA GLU A 8 9.21 -11.66 12.15
C GLU A 8 8.70 -10.51 13.03
N THR A 9 7.61 -9.87 12.62
CA THR A 9 6.91 -8.86 13.42
C THR A 9 5.40 -8.98 13.23
N ARG A 10 4.64 -8.60 14.25
CA ARG A 10 3.16 -8.50 14.22
C ARG A 10 2.66 -7.06 14.24
N ASP A 11 3.56 -6.09 14.41
CA ASP A 11 3.25 -4.68 14.41
C ASP A 11 4.41 -3.91 13.75
N ARG A 12 4.11 -3.16 12.69
CA ARG A 12 5.09 -2.37 11.96
C ARG A 12 4.41 -1.24 11.20
N VAL A 13 5.19 -0.19 10.96
CA VAL A 13 4.82 0.84 9.99
C VAL A 13 4.80 0.24 8.58
N LEU A 14 3.73 0.50 7.84
CA LEU A 14 3.64 0.29 6.40
C LEU A 14 3.56 1.65 5.71
N ALA A 15 4.59 2.00 4.94
CA ALA A 15 4.62 3.22 4.15
C ALA A 15 4.91 2.89 2.69
N THR A 16 4.21 3.54 1.76
CA THR A 16 4.38 3.31 0.33
C THR A 16 4.03 4.54 -0.50
N SER A 17 4.53 4.61 -1.73
CA SER A 17 4.09 5.55 -2.76
C SER A 17 3.24 4.81 -3.77
N VAL A 18 1.93 5.06 -3.78
CA VAL A 18 1.00 4.30 -4.62
C VAL A 18 1.08 4.77 -6.07
N ALA A 19 1.72 3.98 -6.93
CA ALA A 19 1.62 4.14 -8.38
C ALA A 19 0.60 3.13 -8.92
N ALA A 20 -0.62 3.62 -9.23
CA ALA A 20 -1.71 2.83 -9.77
C ALA A 20 -2.03 3.23 -11.21
N ARG A 21 -2.39 2.25 -12.05
CA ARG A 21 -2.95 2.45 -13.39
C ARG A 21 -4.10 1.48 -13.57
N TRP A 22 -5.17 1.91 -14.20
CA TRP A 22 -6.30 1.05 -14.54
C TRP A 22 -6.63 1.18 -16.03
N ARG A 23 -7.17 0.08 -16.58
CA ARG A 23 -7.62 0.00 -17.96
C ARG A 23 -9.13 -0.05 -17.98
N PHE A 24 -9.75 0.89 -18.67
CA PHE A 24 -11.19 0.88 -18.90
C PHE A 24 -11.57 -0.20 -19.93
N SER A 25 -12.79 -0.69 -19.83
CA SER A 25 -13.42 -1.56 -20.84
C SER A 25 -13.86 -0.79 -22.09
N TRP A 26 -13.85 0.55 -22.04
CA TRP A 26 -14.20 1.43 -23.15
C TRP A 26 -13.20 1.34 -24.31
N THR A 27 -13.69 0.98 -25.50
CA THR A 27 -12.86 0.76 -26.70
C THR A 27 -13.05 1.80 -27.81
N ASP A 28 -14.24 2.39 -27.91
CA ASP A 28 -14.63 3.33 -28.97
C ASP A 28 -15.91 4.12 -28.63
N ASP A 29 -16.21 5.13 -29.45
CA ASP A 29 -17.35 6.05 -29.27
C ASP A 29 -18.73 5.42 -29.52
N ALA A 30 -18.83 4.15 -29.94
CA ALA A 30 -20.11 3.44 -29.98
C ALA A 30 -20.61 3.09 -28.57
N GLN A 31 -19.71 3.09 -27.58
CA GLN A 31 -20.03 2.93 -26.16
C GLN A 31 -20.13 4.30 -25.47
N PRO A 32 -20.96 4.44 -24.42
CA PRO A 32 -20.98 5.65 -23.61
C PRO A 32 -19.59 5.95 -23.06
N MET A 33 -19.07 7.14 -23.33
CA MET A 33 -17.78 7.58 -22.81
C MET A 33 -17.82 7.56 -21.26
N PRO A 34 -16.80 6.99 -20.59
CA PRO A 34 -16.74 7.00 -19.13
C PRO A 34 -16.67 8.42 -18.56
N ASP A 35 -17.29 8.60 -17.40
CA ASP A 35 -17.07 9.79 -16.57
C ASP A 35 -15.71 9.66 -15.85
N TRP A 36 -14.68 10.19 -16.50
CA TRP A 36 -13.29 10.07 -16.05
C TRP A 36 -13.04 10.66 -14.66
N GLU A 37 -13.65 11.81 -14.35
CA GLU A 37 -13.45 12.52 -13.08
C GLU A 37 -14.11 11.75 -11.93
N THR A 38 -15.36 11.32 -12.13
CA THR A 38 -16.05 10.49 -11.14
C THR A 38 -15.32 9.15 -10.93
N SER A 39 -14.88 8.51 -12.01
CA SER A 39 -14.14 7.24 -11.95
C SER A 39 -12.82 7.39 -11.19
N TYR A 40 -12.02 8.43 -11.46
CA TYR A 40 -10.81 8.76 -10.72
C TYR A 40 -11.08 8.98 -9.22
N GLY A 41 -12.07 9.83 -8.90
CA GLY A 41 -12.41 10.17 -7.52
C GLY A 41 -12.82 8.94 -6.70
N ARG A 42 -13.66 8.06 -7.28
CA ARG A 42 -14.11 6.82 -6.64
C ARG A 42 -12.98 5.80 -6.51
N THR A 43 -12.17 5.64 -7.54
CA THR A 43 -11.00 4.73 -7.50
C THR A 43 -10.03 5.13 -6.40
N ARG A 44 -9.69 6.42 -6.31
CA ARG A 44 -8.83 6.94 -5.25
C ARG A 44 -9.42 6.72 -3.86
N GLN A 45 -10.74 6.89 -3.70
CA GLN A 45 -11.44 6.60 -2.44
C GLN A 45 -11.28 5.12 -2.06
N HIS A 46 -11.54 4.19 -2.99
CA HIS A 46 -11.40 2.75 -2.76
C HIS A 46 -9.97 2.35 -2.39
N LEU A 47 -8.96 2.92 -3.06
CA LEU A 47 -7.54 2.69 -2.73
C LEU A 47 -7.20 3.10 -1.29
N LEU A 48 -7.60 4.32 -0.89
CA LEU A 48 -7.32 4.83 0.45
C LEU A 48 -8.04 4.03 1.52
N GLN A 49 -9.30 3.68 1.28
CA GLN A 49 -10.11 2.90 2.21
C GLN A 49 -9.50 1.50 2.42
N ALA A 50 -9.21 0.79 1.32
CA ALA A 50 -8.61 -0.55 1.40
C ALA A 50 -7.23 -0.52 2.09
N PHE A 51 -6.40 0.50 1.84
CA PHE A 51 -5.12 0.66 2.53
C PHE A 51 -5.29 0.88 4.05
N ALA A 52 -6.26 1.70 4.47
CA ALA A 52 -6.47 2.05 5.87
C ALA A 52 -7.19 0.94 6.67
N GLU A 53 -8.13 0.24 6.05
CA GLU A 53 -9.02 -0.70 6.74
C GLU A 53 -8.52 -2.16 6.68
N THR A 54 -7.60 -2.48 5.78
CA THR A 54 -7.00 -3.82 5.72
C THR A 54 -5.94 -3.96 6.81
N TYR A 55 -6.16 -4.88 7.77
CA TYR A 55 -5.07 -5.34 8.62
C TYR A 55 -4.03 -6.08 7.77
N SER A 56 -2.92 -5.39 7.48
CA SER A 56 -1.95 -5.79 6.46
C SER A 56 -0.96 -6.84 6.97
N LEU A 57 -1.11 -8.09 6.54
CA LEU A 57 -0.12 -9.16 6.77
C LEU A 57 1.08 -9.04 5.82
N SER A 58 0.89 -8.45 4.65
CA SER A 58 1.95 -8.14 3.68
C SER A 58 1.50 -7.01 2.75
N LEU A 59 2.46 -6.31 2.14
CA LEU A 59 2.13 -5.28 1.15
C LEU A 59 1.39 -5.89 -0.05
N GLN A 60 1.73 -7.13 -0.43
CA GLN A 60 1.08 -7.87 -1.50
C GLN A 60 -0.40 -8.15 -1.21
N GLN A 61 -0.73 -8.52 0.04
CA GLN A 61 -2.13 -8.72 0.44
C GLN A 61 -2.91 -7.42 0.34
N THR A 62 -2.37 -6.33 0.89
CA THR A 62 -3.02 -5.01 0.85
C THR A 62 -3.18 -4.52 -0.58
N MET A 63 -2.15 -4.67 -1.42
CA MET A 63 -2.20 -4.38 -2.85
C MET A 63 -3.30 -5.15 -3.57
N TYR A 64 -3.44 -6.44 -3.27
CA TYR A 64 -4.49 -7.28 -3.85
C TYR A 64 -5.89 -6.80 -3.43
N ARG A 65 -6.10 -6.53 -2.13
CA ARG A 65 -7.37 -5.98 -1.62
C ARG A 65 -7.72 -4.63 -2.23
N MET A 66 -6.73 -3.76 -2.43
CA MET A 66 -6.91 -2.49 -3.12
C MET A 66 -7.40 -2.68 -4.57
N GLY A 67 -6.83 -3.64 -5.30
CA GLY A 67 -7.27 -3.96 -6.67
C GLY A 67 -8.65 -4.59 -6.73
N GLU A 68 -8.92 -5.56 -5.86
CA GLU A 68 -10.23 -6.22 -5.70
C GLU A 68 -11.32 -5.19 -5.41
N GLN A 69 -11.09 -4.29 -4.45
CA GLN A 69 -12.04 -3.23 -4.11
C GLN A 69 -12.40 -2.34 -5.30
N ILE A 70 -11.45 -2.06 -6.20
CA ILE A 70 -11.72 -1.28 -7.41
C ILE A 70 -12.56 -2.09 -8.39
N ILE A 71 -12.11 -3.31 -8.75
CA ILE A 71 -12.78 -4.13 -9.76
C ILE A 71 -14.22 -4.46 -9.35
N ASP A 72 -14.46 -4.75 -8.07
CA ASP A 72 -15.79 -5.10 -7.57
C ASP A 72 -16.78 -3.92 -7.56
N HIS A 73 -16.29 -2.69 -7.60
CA HIS A 73 -17.12 -1.48 -7.47
C HIS A 73 -17.11 -0.58 -8.72
N ARG A 74 -16.21 -0.83 -9.68
CA ARG A 74 -16.02 -0.07 -10.91
C ARG A 74 -16.12 -0.99 -12.12
N GLU A 75 -17.35 -1.29 -12.52
CA GLU A 75 -17.65 -2.16 -13.68
C GLU A 75 -17.04 -1.65 -14.99
N GLU A 76 -16.70 -0.36 -15.07
CA GLU A 76 -16.04 0.21 -16.24
C GLU A 76 -14.54 -0.14 -16.36
N MET A 77 -13.97 -0.88 -15.40
CA MET A 77 -12.54 -1.23 -15.36
C MET A 77 -12.32 -2.74 -15.56
N ASP A 78 -11.43 -3.09 -16.50
CA ASP A 78 -11.06 -4.48 -16.75
C ASP A 78 -9.82 -4.93 -15.97
N GLU A 79 -8.95 -4.00 -15.61
CA GLU A 79 -7.64 -4.31 -15.04
C GLU A 79 -7.12 -3.15 -14.19
N VAL A 80 -6.46 -3.47 -13.08
CA VAL A 80 -5.69 -2.54 -12.26
C VAL A 80 -4.27 -3.06 -12.08
N ARG A 81 -3.27 -2.19 -12.26
CA ARG A 81 -1.85 -2.45 -12.07
C ARG A 81 -1.30 -1.53 -10.99
N PHE A 82 -0.44 -2.10 -10.14
CA PHE A 82 0.21 -1.38 -9.06
C PHE A 82 1.73 -1.51 -9.12
N SER A 83 2.39 -0.47 -8.62
CA SER A 83 3.80 -0.49 -8.24
C SER A 83 3.90 0.22 -6.89
N LEU A 84 4.21 -0.55 -5.84
CA LEU A 84 4.17 -0.10 -4.45
C LEU A 84 5.53 -0.35 -3.80
N PRO A 85 6.43 0.63 -3.72
CA PRO A 85 7.66 0.47 -2.96
C PRO A 85 7.31 0.32 -1.46
N ASN A 86 7.95 -0.61 -0.77
CA ASN A 86 7.88 -0.73 0.67
C ASN A 86 8.93 0.18 1.32
N SER A 87 8.51 1.38 1.73
CA SER A 87 9.39 2.38 2.36
C SER A 87 9.63 2.02 3.83
N HIS A 88 10.83 1.52 4.12
CA HIS A 88 11.16 0.96 5.42
C HIS A 88 11.31 2.02 6.52
N HIS A 89 10.66 1.77 7.65
CA HIS A 89 10.80 2.52 8.89
C HIS A 89 11.32 1.56 9.97
N PHE A 90 12.61 1.63 10.24
CA PHE A 90 13.26 0.76 11.21
C PHE A 90 13.16 1.35 12.61
N GLN A 91 12.68 0.57 13.58
CA GLN A 91 12.71 1.00 14.98
C GLN A 91 14.16 1.13 15.42
N VAL A 92 14.52 2.27 16.01
CA VAL A 92 15.89 2.53 16.45
C VAL A 92 16.16 1.76 17.74
N ASP A 93 17.31 1.10 17.83
CA ASP A 93 17.78 0.52 19.08
C ASP A 93 18.38 1.62 19.97
N LEU A 94 17.74 1.86 21.11
CA LEU A 94 18.15 2.86 22.10
C LEU A 94 18.78 2.23 23.36
N GLU A 95 18.90 0.90 23.44
CA GLU A 95 19.52 0.19 24.57
C GLU A 95 20.96 0.68 24.85
N PRO A 96 21.80 1.02 23.84
CA PRO A 96 23.12 1.58 24.08
C PRO A 96 23.13 2.90 24.87
N PHE A 97 22.00 3.60 24.93
CA PHE A 97 21.81 4.83 25.70
C PHE A 97 21.08 4.60 27.03
N GLY A 98 20.78 3.35 27.39
CA GLY A 98 20.02 2.99 28.59
C GLY A 98 18.53 3.34 28.51
N LEU A 99 17.96 3.39 27.30
CA LEU A 99 16.57 3.76 27.05
C LEU A 99 15.82 2.63 26.32
N GLU A 100 14.54 2.47 26.66
CA GLU A 100 13.60 1.62 25.92
C GLU A 100 12.92 2.43 24.82
N ASN A 101 12.61 1.78 23.68
CA ASN A 101 11.96 2.41 22.53
C ASN A 101 10.60 1.77 22.21
N ASP A 102 9.77 1.50 23.22
CA ASP A 102 8.50 0.76 23.10
C ASP A 102 7.29 1.51 23.70
N SER A 103 7.45 2.81 23.98
CA SER A 103 6.37 3.63 24.56
C SER A 103 5.22 3.85 23.57
N ALA A 104 3.98 3.73 24.07
CA ALA A 104 2.75 3.89 23.28
C ALA A 104 2.64 5.25 22.55
N ASP A 105 3.33 6.28 23.05
CA ASP A 105 3.20 7.66 22.60
C ASP A 105 4.49 8.24 21.98
N GLY A 106 5.54 7.42 21.76
CA GLY A 106 6.88 7.97 21.49
C GLY A 106 7.92 7.05 20.86
N VAL A 107 7.52 6.06 20.06
CA VAL A 107 8.50 5.21 19.34
C VAL A 107 9.26 6.02 18.28
N VAL A 108 10.59 5.93 18.31
CA VAL A 108 11.47 6.58 17.34
C VAL A 108 11.83 5.60 16.22
N TYR A 109 11.56 6.01 14.97
CA TYR A 109 11.88 5.26 13.76
C TYR A 109 12.90 6.00 12.89
N PHE A 110 13.77 5.24 12.25
CA PHE A 110 14.58 5.69 11.13
C PHE A 110 13.88 5.38 9.81
N ALA A 111 13.46 6.41 9.08
CA ALA A 111 12.91 6.30 7.74
C ALA A 111 14.05 6.19 6.72
N ALA A 112 14.28 4.99 6.21
CA ALA A 112 15.36 4.76 5.24
C ALA A 112 14.97 5.31 3.86
N ASP A 113 15.96 5.89 3.15
CA ASP A 113 15.78 6.30 1.75
C ASP A 113 15.82 5.08 0.82
N ARG A 114 16.82 4.22 1.02
CA ARG A 114 17.13 3.02 0.23
C ARG A 114 17.87 1.99 1.11
N PRO A 115 17.82 0.69 0.78
CA PRO A 115 16.96 0.08 -0.23
C PRO A 115 15.49 0.06 0.20
N TYR A 116 14.59 -0.21 -0.73
CA TYR A 116 13.17 -0.45 -0.49
C TYR A 116 12.75 -1.72 -1.23
N GLY A 117 11.78 -2.46 -0.70
CA GLY A 117 11.15 -3.55 -1.45
C GLY A 117 10.31 -3.00 -2.60
N LEU A 118 10.23 -3.70 -3.74
CA LEU A 118 9.37 -3.33 -4.87
C LEU A 118 8.82 -4.59 -5.55
#